data_AF-A0A8T3QYC9-F1
#
_entry.id   AF-A0A8T3QYC9-F1
#
_cell.length_a   1.000
_cell.length_b   1.000
_cell.length_c   1.000
_cell.angle_alpha   90.00
_cell.angle_beta   90.00
_cell.angle_gamma   90.00
#
_symmetry.space_group_name_H-M   'P 1'
#
loop_
_entity.id
_entity.type
_entity.pdbx_description
1 polymer ?
#
loop_
_entity_poly.entity_id
_entity_poly.type
_entity_poly.pdbx_seq_one_letter_code
_entity_poly.pdbx_strand_id
1 'polypeptide(L)'
;MNSSGHRAIVLSTGYNYAAFGVAISPTTGKRYWAGVILKGPDRTAAWSKVGTVSKTILDQTYARVTVRWSGGDTRLQVLTAGLRYFQAQKRRDGGTWLDYGTTTNTSLTRKWSRGHRYDVRLRARDKVGNWGA
;
A
#
# COMPACT_ATOMS: atom_id res chain seq x y z
N MET A 1 -4.21 -18.26 -29.59
CA MET A 1 -4.54 -19.00 -28.34
C MET A 1 -5.58 -20.04 -28.74
N ASN A 2 -5.17 -21.27 -29.05
CA ASN A 2 -6.00 -22.23 -29.79
C ASN A 2 -6.90 -23.11 -28.89
N SER A 3 -7.08 -22.74 -27.63
CA SER A 3 -7.98 -23.41 -26.68
C SER A 3 -9.04 -22.43 -26.20
N SER A 4 -10.31 -22.73 -26.49
CA SER A 4 -11.47 -21.95 -26.06
C SER A 4 -11.61 -21.90 -24.54
N GLY A 5 -11.34 -23.02 -23.86
CA GLY A 5 -11.37 -23.11 -22.40
C GLY A 5 -10.31 -22.21 -21.73
N HIS A 6 -9.06 -22.28 -22.20
CA HIS A 6 -8.00 -21.40 -21.67
C HIS A 6 -8.31 -19.93 -21.92
N ARG A 7 -8.82 -19.59 -23.12
CA ARG A 7 -9.24 -18.22 -23.45
C ARG A 7 -10.35 -17.72 -22.52
N ALA A 8 -11.35 -18.56 -22.22
CA ALA A 8 -12.44 -18.20 -21.33
C ALA A 8 -11.96 -17.90 -19.90
N ILE A 9 -11.03 -18.69 -19.37
CA ILE A 9 -10.46 -18.48 -18.03
C ILE A 9 -9.62 -17.19 -18.00
N VAL A 10 -8.76 -16.97 -19.00
CA VAL A 10 -7.87 -15.80 -19.06
C VAL A 10 -8.65 -14.48 -19.22
N LEU A 11 -9.75 -14.49 -19.96
CA LEU A 11 -10.60 -13.31 -20.17
C LEU A 11 -11.70 -13.15 -19.11
N SER A 12 -11.79 -14.08 -18.15
CA SER A 12 -12.84 -14.07 -17.14
C SER A 12 -12.71 -12.88 -16.21
N THR A 13 -13.83 -12.20 -15.97
CA THR A 13 -13.96 -11.15 -14.97
C THR A 13 -14.24 -11.69 -13.57
N GLY A 14 -14.28 -13.02 -13.40
CA GLY A 14 -14.62 -13.68 -12.13
C GLY A 14 -13.43 -14.02 -11.23
N TYR A 15 -12.20 -13.83 -11.69
CA TYR A 15 -10.95 -14.16 -10.97
C TYR A 15 -10.17 -12.89 -10.64
N ASN A 16 -9.44 -12.88 -9.53
CA ASN A 16 -8.67 -11.72 -9.07
C ASN A 16 -7.17 -11.97 -8.95
N TYR A 17 -6.70 -13.19 -9.16
CA TYR A 17 -5.28 -13.54 -9.16
C TYR A 17 -4.91 -14.43 -10.33
N ALA A 18 -3.75 -14.16 -10.90
CA ALA A 18 -3.08 -15.01 -11.87
C ALA A 18 -1.58 -15.11 -11.50
N ALA A 19 -1.03 -16.31 -11.62
CA ALA A 19 0.40 -16.57 -11.45
C ALA A 19 0.88 -17.49 -12.57
N PHE A 20 2.09 -17.22 -13.06
CA PHE A 20 2.72 -18.02 -14.12
C PHE A 20 4.11 -18.44 -13.68
N GLY A 21 4.41 -19.72 -13.82
CA GLY A 21 5.71 -20.31 -13.56
C GLY A 21 6.28 -20.95 -14.82
N VAL A 22 7.60 -20.91 -14.95
CA VAL A 22 8.33 -21.64 -15.98
C VAL A 22 9.39 -22.53 -15.33
N ALA A 23 9.48 -23.76 -15.80
CA ALA A 23 10.59 -24.66 -15.50
C ALA A 23 11.29 -25.01 -16.81
N ILE A 24 12.61 -25.06 -16.80
CA ILE A 24 13.41 -25.43 -17.97
C ILE A 24 14.15 -26.72 -17.63
N SER A 25 13.98 -27.75 -18.45
CA SER A 25 14.74 -28.99 -18.33
C SER A 25 16.23 -28.70 -18.50
N PRO A 26 17.08 -29.02 -17.52
CA PRO A 26 18.52 -28.78 -17.62
C PRO A 26 19.18 -29.69 -18.66
N THR A 27 18.57 -30.85 -18.97
CA THR A 27 19.13 -31.84 -19.89
C THR A 27 18.67 -31.64 -21.34
N THR A 28 17.43 -31.18 -21.54
CA THR A 28 16.83 -31.08 -22.89
C THR A 28 16.51 -29.65 -23.33
N GLY A 29 16.65 -28.67 -22.44
CA GLY A 29 16.27 -27.27 -22.70
C GLY A 29 14.76 -27.05 -22.84
N LYS A 30 13.93 -28.09 -22.71
CA LYS A 30 12.47 -28.01 -22.85
C LYS A 30 11.87 -27.15 -21.75
N ARG A 31 10.97 -26.23 -22.14
CA ARG A 31 10.27 -25.33 -21.22
C ARG A 31 8.89 -25.88 -20.85
N TYR A 32 8.58 -25.88 -19.56
CA TYR A 32 7.28 -26.22 -19.00
C TYR A 32 6.68 -24.96 -18.39
N TRP A 33 5.45 -24.65 -18.77
CA TRP A 33 4.73 -23.49 -18.27
C TRP A 33 3.53 -23.95 -17.45
N ALA A 34 3.32 -23.32 -16.30
CA ALA A 34 2.13 -23.52 -15.48
C ALA A 34 1.49 -22.16 -15.20
N GLY A 35 0.18 -22.07 -15.40
CA GLY A 35 -0.63 -20.91 -15.04
C GLY A 35 -1.63 -21.30 -13.96
N VAL A 36 -1.74 -20.49 -12.90
CA VAL A 36 -2.77 -20.63 -11.86
C VAL A 36 -3.62 -19.38 -11.91
N ILE A 37 -4.92 -19.55 -12.11
CA ILE A 37 -5.90 -18.46 -12.07
C ILE A 37 -6.92 -18.81 -11.00
N LEU A 38 -7.18 -17.88 -10.07
CA LEU A 38 -8.05 -18.15 -8.94
C LEU A 38 -8.89 -16.94 -8.52
N LYS A 39 -9.98 -17.26 -7.82
CA LYS A 39 -10.80 -16.32 -7.06
C LYS A 39 -10.53 -16.56 -5.59
N GLY A 40 -10.15 -15.52 -4.86
CA GLY A 40 -9.93 -15.63 -3.42
C GLY A 40 -10.03 -14.30 -2.69
N PRO A 41 -9.95 -14.30 -1.34
CA PRO A 41 -9.89 -13.07 -0.55
C PRO A 41 -8.75 -12.16 -1.01
N ASP A 42 -8.94 -10.85 -0.85
CA ASP A 42 -7.89 -9.87 -1.13
C ASP A 42 -6.69 -10.10 -0.22
N ARG A 43 -5.52 -10.22 -0.83
CA ARG A 43 -4.20 -10.35 -0.21
C ARG A 43 -3.27 -9.22 -0.66
N THR A 44 -3.79 -8.27 -1.42
CA THR A 44 -3.03 -7.14 -1.94
C THR A 44 -2.89 -6.12 -0.82
N ALA A 45 -1.66 -5.65 -0.59
CA ALA A 45 -1.44 -4.62 0.40
C ALA A 45 -2.12 -3.31 -0.02
N ALA A 46 -2.81 -2.66 0.92
CA ALA A 46 -3.17 -1.25 0.77
C ALA A 46 -1.91 -0.40 0.62
N TRP A 47 -1.99 0.71 -0.11
CA TRP A 47 -0.85 1.59 -0.34
C TRP A 47 -1.04 2.95 0.31
N SER A 48 0.06 3.59 0.67
CA SER A 48 0.09 5.00 1.07
C SER A 48 1.24 5.75 0.41
N LYS A 49 1.14 7.07 0.36
CA LYS A 49 2.21 7.93 -0.16
C LYS A 49 2.17 9.27 0.53
N VAL A 50 3.26 9.63 1.23
CA VAL A 50 3.45 11.00 1.71
C VAL A 50 3.57 11.92 0.49
N GLY A 51 2.73 12.95 0.45
CA GLY A 51 2.76 13.97 -0.58
C GLY A 51 3.46 15.22 -0.05
N THR A 52 2.66 16.24 0.24
CA THR A 52 3.17 17.56 0.66
C THR A 52 3.40 17.64 2.16
N VAL A 53 4.53 18.21 2.56
CA VAL A 53 4.77 18.69 3.92
C VAL A 53 4.91 20.21 3.87
N SER A 54 4.07 20.93 4.59
CA SER A 54 4.17 22.39 4.73
C SER A 54 4.40 22.80 6.17
N LYS A 55 5.10 23.91 6.35
CA LYS A 55 5.50 24.44 7.66
C LYS A 55 5.22 25.94 7.72
N THR A 56 4.58 26.37 8.79
CA THR A 56 4.39 27.79 9.14
C THR A 56 5.02 28.03 10.50
N ILE A 57 5.98 28.95 10.58
CA ILE A 57 6.57 29.35 11.86
C ILE A 57 5.50 30.08 12.67
N LEU A 58 5.32 29.68 13.93
CA LEU A 58 4.38 30.35 14.84
C LEU A 58 5.13 31.36 15.72
N ASP A 59 6.25 30.92 16.29
CA ASP A 59 7.06 31.71 17.22
C ASP A 59 8.52 31.20 17.22
N GLN A 60 9.33 31.68 18.17
CA GLN A 60 10.74 31.27 18.32
C GLN A 60 10.91 29.78 18.65
N THR A 61 9.91 29.17 19.29
CA THR A 61 9.95 27.81 19.81
C THR A 61 9.20 26.81 18.93
N TYR A 62 8.19 27.22 18.19
CA TYR A 62 7.24 26.32 17.54
C TYR A 62 6.93 26.66 16.08
N ALA A 63 6.60 25.61 15.33
CA ALA A 63 6.02 25.69 14.00
C ALA A 63 4.79 24.80 13.89
N ARG A 64 3.81 25.25 13.10
CA ARG A 64 2.69 24.43 12.64
C ARG A 64 3.14 23.68 11.41
N VAL A 65 3.10 22.35 11.46
CA VAL A 65 3.44 21.48 10.34
C VAL A 65 2.20 20.74 9.89
N THR A 66 1.94 20.79 8.59
CA THR A 66 0.86 20.03 7.95
C THR A 66 1.47 19.01 7.01
N VAL A 67 1.16 17.74 7.23
CA VAL A 67 1.55 16.63 6.37
C VAL A 67 0.30 16.17 5.63
N ARG A 68 0.39 16.05 4.31
CA ARG A 68 -0.64 15.48 3.43
C ARG A 68 -0.14 14.19 2.81
N TRP A 69 -1.04 13.25 2.62
CA TRP A 69 -0.76 11.97 1.98
C TRP A 69 -1.93 11.53 1.11
N SER A 70 -1.67 10.55 0.26
CA SER A 70 -2.69 9.78 -0.42
C SER A 70 -2.55 8.31 -0.07
N GLY A 71 -3.56 7.53 -0.39
CA GLY A 71 -3.54 6.09 -0.22
C GLY A 71 -4.86 5.47 -0.62
N GLY A 72 -4.85 4.15 -0.70
CA GLY A 72 -5.97 3.40 -1.18
C GLY A 72 -5.74 1.91 -1.07
N ASP A 73 -6.72 1.17 -1.54
CA ASP A 73 -6.58 -0.26 -1.78
C ASP A 73 -6.50 -0.50 -3.28
N THR A 74 -5.66 -1.46 -3.67
CA THR A 74 -5.41 -1.72 -5.09
C THR A 74 -6.63 -2.41 -5.69
N ARG A 75 -7.23 -1.79 -6.70
CA ARG A 75 -8.43 -2.36 -7.33
C ARG A 75 -8.11 -3.70 -7.99
N LEU A 76 -8.76 -4.73 -7.50
CA LEU A 76 -8.80 -6.06 -8.11
C LEU A 76 -10.00 -6.19 -9.03
N GLN A 77 -9.97 -7.18 -9.91
CA GLN A 77 -11.08 -7.50 -10.81
C GLN A 77 -12.38 -7.81 -10.03
N VAL A 78 -12.25 -8.57 -8.95
CA VAL A 78 -13.31 -8.88 -7.97
C VAL A 78 -12.72 -8.88 -6.56
N LEU A 79 -13.60 -8.77 -5.57
CA LEU A 79 -13.25 -8.93 -4.15
C LEU A 79 -12.18 -7.96 -3.63
N THR A 80 -12.08 -6.75 -4.19
CA THR A 80 -11.26 -5.67 -3.61
C THR A 80 -11.73 -5.38 -2.19
N ALA A 81 -10.83 -5.40 -1.22
CA ALA A 81 -11.16 -5.20 0.19
C ALA A 81 -11.69 -3.79 0.46
N GLY A 82 -11.10 -2.79 -0.19
CA GLY A 82 -11.31 -1.38 0.09
C GLY A 82 -10.48 -0.90 1.27
N LEU A 83 -10.08 0.37 1.21
CA LEU A 83 -9.30 1.01 2.27
C LEU A 83 -10.12 1.12 3.56
N ARG A 84 -9.49 0.86 4.72
CA ARG A 84 -10.09 1.03 6.04
C ARG A 84 -9.60 2.29 6.75
N TYR A 85 -8.28 2.43 6.92
CA TYR A 85 -7.68 3.60 7.56
C TYR A 85 -6.18 3.70 7.29
N PHE A 86 -5.61 4.86 7.64
CA PHE A 86 -4.18 5.12 7.74
C PHE A 86 -3.72 5.08 9.19
N GLN A 87 -2.43 4.83 9.39
CA GLN A 87 -1.73 5.06 10.64
C GLN A 87 -0.50 5.92 10.36
N ALA A 88 -0.42 7.05 11.05
CA ALA A 88 0.69 7.98 10.94
C ALA A 88 1.56 7.94 12.19
N GLN A 89 2.87 7.94 11.98
CA GLN A 89 3.87 7.96 13.04
C GLN A 89 4.87 9.08 12.81
N LYS A 90 5.40 9.65 13.89
CA LYS A 90 6.56 10.57 13.84
C LYS A 90 7.71 10.04 14.66
N ARG A 91 8.93 10.47 14.34
CA ARG A 91 10.04 10.47 15.30
C ARG A 91 10.76 11.80 15.27
N ARG A 92 11.42 12.13 16.37
CA ARG A 92 12.21 13.36 16.54
C ARG A 92 13.67 12.97 16.73
N ASP A 93 14.55 13.63 16.00
CA ASP A 93 16.01 13.50 16.11
C ASP A 93 16.51 12.04 16.11
N GLY A 94 15.92 11.19 15.26
CA GLY A 94 16.28 9.78 15.15
C GLY A 94 15.80 8.87 16.28
N GLY A 95 15.06 9.39 17.26
CA GLY A 95 14.51 8.61 18.37
C GLY A 95 13.36 7.67 18.00
N THR A 96 12.61 7.21 19.01
CA THR A 96 11.52 6.24 18.85
C THR A 96 10.37 6.79 18.00
N TRP A 97 9.76 5.92 17.20
CA TRP A 97 8.52 6.22 16.50
C TRP A 97 7.36 6.32 17.49
N LEU A 98 6.64 7.44 17.44
CA LEU A 98 5.45 7.73 18.22
C LEU A 98 4.22 7.68 17.31
N ASP A 99 3.19 6.97 17.77
CA ASP A 99 1.92 6.83 17.07
C ASP A 99 1.00 8.04 17.26
N TYR A 100 0.38 8.47 16.16
CA TYR A 100 -0.72 9.43 16.19
C TYR A 100 -2.11 8.75 16.17
N GLY A 101 -2.14 7.42 16.23
CA GLY A 101 -3.36 6.63 16.08
C GLY A 101 -3.75 6.41 14.61
N THR A 102 -4.97 5.90 14.41
CA THR A 102 -5.53 5.63 13.09
C THR A 102 -6.43 6.77 12.61
N THR A 103 -6.54 6.97 11.31
CA THR A 103 -7.40 8.01 10.72
C THR A 103 -7.84 7.66 9.30
N THR A 104 -8.99 8.15 8.88
CA THR A 104 -9.43 8.14 7.47
C THR A 104 -9.05 9.42 6.73
N ASN A 105 -8.56 10.44 7.44
CA ASN A 105 -8.11 11.68 6.83
C ASN A 105 -6.83 11.48 6.02
N THR A 106 -6.64 12.34 5.03
CA THR A 106 -5.45 12.40 4.16
C THR A 106 -4.48 13.50 4.57
N SER A 107 -4.65 14.05 5.77
CA SER A 107 -3.76 15.06 6.32
C SER A 107 -3.74 15.06 7.85
N LEU A 108 -2.63 15.53 8.42
CA LEU A 108 -2.51 15.89 9.83
C LEU A 108 -1.82 17.24 9.96
N THR A 109 -2.29 18.04 10.92
CA THR A 109 -1.64 19.27 11.34
C THR A 109 -1.24 19.15 12.81
N ARG A 110 0.01 19.50 13.11
CA ARG A 110 0.59 19.42 14.45
C ARG A 110 1.49 20.62 14.75
N LYS A 111 1.61 20.98 16.02
CA LYS A 111 2.58 21.95 16.52
C LYS A 111 3.83 21.19 16.95
N TRP A 112 4.97 21.47 16.31
CA TRP A 112 6.26 20.84 16.64
C TRP A 112 7.26 21.90 17.07
N SER A 113 8.16 21.54 17.99
CA SER A 113 9.24 22.43 18.40
C SER A 113 10.22 22.65 17.24
N ARG A 114 10.71 23.88 17.11
CA ARG A 114 11.75 24.28 16.16
C ARG A 114 13.12 23.78 16.64
N GLY A 115 14.08 23.74 15.73
CA GLY A 115 15.45 23.28 16.02
C GLY A 115 15.64 21.77 16.01
N HIS A 116 14.62 21.01 15.61
CA HIS A 116 14.64 19.54 15.59
C HIS A 116 14.33 18.98 14.21
N ARG A 117 14.90 17.81 13.92
CA ARG A 117 14.53 17.01 12.75
C ARG A 117 13.35 16.12 13.11
N TYR A 118 12.35 16.09 12.24
CA TYR A 118 11.22 15.17 12.35
C TYR A 118 11.15 14.31 11.10
N ASP A 119 10.99 13.00 11.30
CA ASP A 119 10.63 12.09 10.22
C ASP A 119 9.18 11.63 10.44
N VAL A 120 8.44 11.43 9.35
CA VAL A 120 7.05 10.97 9.36
C VAL A 120 6.95 9.76 8.44
N ARG A 121 6.21 8.75 8.88
CA ARG A 121 5.84 7.61 8.03
C ARG A 121 4.36 7.33 8.13
N LEU A 122 3.84 6.72 7.07
CA LEU A 122 2.47 6.28 6.98
C LEU A 122 2.43 4.82 6.56
N ARG A 123 1.36 4.16 7.00
CA ARG A 123 0.93 2.86 6.48
C ARG A 123 -0.58 2.86 6.34
N ALA A 124 -1.07 2.16 5.33
CA ALA A 124 -2.49 1.96 5.06
C ALA A 124 -2.91 0.55 5.47
N ARG A 125 -4.15 0.42 5.95
CA ARG A 125 -4.79 -0.86 6.21
C ARG A 125 -6.08 -0.96 5.42
N ASP A 126 -6.30 -2.08 4.75
CA ASP A 126 -7.58 -2.38 4.09
C ASP A 126 -8.61 -2.96 5.08
N LYS A 127 -9.81 -3.27 4.59
CA LYS A 127 -10.90 -3.83 5.40
C LYS A 127 -10.70 -5.29 5.80
N VAL A 128 -9.92 -6.06 5.06
CA VAL A 128 -9.65 -7.49 5.36
C VAL A 128 -8.41 -7.69 6.23
N GLY A 129 -7.65 -6.62 6.47
CA GLY A 129 -6.54 -6.57 7.41
C GLY A 129 -5.15 -6.50 6.78
N ASN A 130 -5.02 -6.41 5.46
CA ASN A 130 -3.71 -6.27 4.81
C ASN A 130 -3.14 -4.87 5.09
N TRP A 131 -1.83 -4.84 5.34
CA TRP A 131 -1.07 -3.62 5.55
C TRP A 131 -0.15 -3.35 4.37
N GLY A 132 0.02 -2.08 4.02
CA GLY A 132 1.15 -1.63 3.21
C GLY A 132 1.55 -0.19 3.54
N ALA A 133 2.62 0.27 2.90
CA ALA A 133 3.28 1.55 3.19
C ALA A 133 3.48 2.34 1.90
#